data_AF-A0A7Y4XDX0-F1
#
_entry.id   AF-A0A7Y4XDX0-F1
#
_cell.length_a   1.000
_cell.length_b   1.000
_cell.length_c   1.000
_cell.angle_alpha   90.00
_cell.angle_beta   90.00
_cell.angle_gamma   90.00
#
_symmetry.space_group_name_H-M   'P 1'
#
loop_
_entity.id
_entity.type
_entity.pdbx_description
1 polymer ?
#
loop_
_entity_poly.entity_id
_entity_poly.type
_entity_poly.pdbx_seq_one_letter_code
_entity_poly.pdbx_strand_id
1 'polypeptide(L)'
;MKPAQKLNIPCDRDERLHYIKRQFPAAKGADLGDAWVGGRLNALKKLNSIDISAYARNRNFLNGAVTHLSPYLRYGCLTLNEAFDSVKKRFGSDAEKLILALAWRDYWRLVWQAEGDAIYSEIEPPKVAIGHAPLTDDITQCKTGLPCMDAFVADLYSTGYLHNHARMWLASYVVHHRKIDWREAADWFEANLLDGDLASNHLSWQWVASTFSSKPYFFNKENLSRYTGEKYCANCKAQCPFDASNEALNDRLFNQTLVPVAKTYTLTPLPKKVVSGFPTVAVFVHDEMLSAAHAFLQQPFPKIFVFDPVIHGDWPLKRLQFVADCLSEMENVEVWLGDTYDILMQKGVGQVLTQDTANLKIKALLMPFSPKWQPVAKFTNVEISEKRLKRFSRYWEKVGPVVLGN
;
A
#
# COMPACT_ATOMS: atom_id res chain seq x y z
N MET A 1 23.12 -11.62 11.47
CA MET A 1 21.67 -11.47 11.72
C MET A 1 21.40 -11.75 13.18
N LYS A 2 20.43 -11.06 13.81
CA LYS A 2 20.00 -11.43 15.17
C LYS A 2 19.43 -12.85 15.14
N PRO A 3 19.64 -13.67 16.19
CA PRO A 3 19.05 -15.01 16.25
C PRO A 3 17.52 -14.92 16.23
N ALA A 4 16.88 -15.97 15.70
CA ALA A 4 15.43 -16.10 15.69
C ALA A 4 14.87 -15.97 17.12
N GLN A 5 13.87 -15.12 17.29
CA GLN A 5 13.26 -14.83 18.58
C GLN A 5 11.74 -14.99 18.49
N LYS A 6 11.17 -15.84 19.35
CA LYS A 6 9.72 -15.92 19.51
C LYS A 6 9.23 -14.69 20.27
N LEU A 7 8.19 -14.05 19.76
CA LEU A 7 7.54 -12.90 20.35
C LEU A 7 6.23 -13.31 21.04
N ASN A 8 6.01 -12.80 22.25
CA ASN A 8 4.74 -12.92 22.95
C ASN A 8 4.01 -11.59 22.78
N ILE A 9 3.04 -11.53 21.87
CA ILE A 9 2.28 -10.31 21.60
C ILE A 9 1.32 -10.05 22.78
N PRO A 10 1.50 -8.96 23.55
CA PRO A 10 0.64 -8.68 24.69
C PRO A 10 -0.82 -8.41 24.27
N CYS A 11 -1.77 -8.85 25.11
CA CYS A 11 -3.20 -8.57 24.89
C CYS A 11 -3.53 -7.10 25.14
N ASP A 12 -2.98 -6.52 26.22
CA ASP A 12 -3.09 -5.10 26.50
C ASP A 12 -2.40 -4.29 25.40
N ARG A 13 -3.10 -3.28 24.87
CA ARG A 13 -2.61 -2.54 23.72
C ARG A 13 -1.42 -1.66 24.08
N ASP A 14 -1.46 -0.97 25.21
CA ASP A 14 -0.37 -0.07 25.60
C ASP A 14 0.90 -0.86 25.88
N GLU A 15 0.79 -1.99 26.59
CA GLU A 15 1.89 -2.93 26.77
C GLU A 15 2.42 -3.43 25.43
N ARG A 16 1.53 -3.78 24.49
CA ARG A 16 1.91 -4.25 23.14
C ARG A 16 2.67 -3.19 22.35
N LEU A 17 2.23 -1.94 22.33
CA LEU A 17 2.93 -0.86 21.61
C LEU A 17 4.35 -0.66 22.17
N HIS A 18 4.49 -0.62 23.49
CA HIS A 18 5.78 -0.52 24.16
C HIS A 18 6.66 -1.75 23.92
N TYR A 19 6.06 -2.95 23.93
CA TYR A 19 6.76 -4.19 23.66
C TYR A 19 7.36 -4.21 22.25
N ILE A 20 6.56 -3.88 21.22
CA ILE A 20 7.05 -3.79 19.83
C ILE A 20 8.17 -2.76 19.71
N LYS A 21 8.04 -1.58 20.32
CA LYS A 21 9.11 -0.58 20.33
C LYS A 21 10.43 -1.11 20.89
N ARG A 22 10.38 -1.94 21.94
CA ARG A 22 11.56 -2.60 22.51
C ARG A 22 12.14 -3.70 21.60
N GLN A 23 11.29 -4.46 20.90
CA GLN A 23 11.75 -5.53 20.00
C GLN A 23 12.36 -4.98 18.70
N PHE A 24 11.94 -3.79 18.26
CA PHE A 24 12.39 -3.13 17.04
C PHE A 24 13.11 -1.79 17.32
N PRO A 25 14.25 -1.79 18.02
CA PRO A 25 14.93 -0.55 18.42
C PRO A 25 15.48 0.28 17.25
N ALA A 26 15.59 -0.31 16.06
CA ALA A 26 16.01 0.40 14.84
C ALA A 26 14.83 1.07 14.11
N ALA A 27 13.58 0.69 14.40
CA ALA A 27 12.42 1.27 13.76
C ALA A 27 12.21 2.70 14.26
N LYS A 28 12.00 3.63 13.31
CA LYS A 28 11.87 5.06 13.58
C LYS A 28 10.41 5.51 13.52
N GLY A 29 10.16 6.71 14.03
CA GLY A 29 8.86 7.40 13.93
C GLY A 29 8.04 7.39 15.21
N ALA A 30 6.86 7.99 15.13
CA ALA A 30 5.91 8.05 16.24
C ALA A 30 5.30 6.67 16.52
N ASP A 31 4.78 6.52 17.75
CA ASP A 31 3.93 5.39 18.11
C ASP A 31 2.59 5.47 17.34
N LEU A 32 1.98 4.32 17.10
CA LEU A 32 0.70 4.19 16.42
C LEU A 32 -0.43 4.84 17.24
N GLY A 33 -0.99 5.93 16.71
CA GLY A 33 -2.08 6.65 17.36
C GLY A 33 -3.41 5.89 17.38
N ASP A 34 -4.31 6.27 18.29
CA ASP A 34 -5.60 5.61 18.53
C ASP A 34 -6.59 5.69 17.36
N ALA A 35 -6.36 6.60 16.41
CA ALA A 35 -7.14 6.66 15.18
C ALA A 35 -6.96 5.41 14.29
N TRP A 36 -5.85 4.68 14.47
CA TRP A 36 -5.34 3.63 13.59
C TRP A 36 -5.09 2.29 14.30
N VAL A 37 -5.85 1.98 15.35
CA VAL A 37 -5.78 0.64 15.98
C VAL A 37 -5.98 -0.45 14.93
N GLY A 38 -5.03 -1.38 14.83
CA GLY A 38 -5.07 -2.47 13.86
C GLY A 38 -6.16 -3.49 14.15
N GLY A 39 -6.20 -4.54 13.32
CA GLY A 39 -7.08 -5.69 13.50
C GLY A 39 -8.44 -5.58 12.82
N ARG A 40 -9.09 -6.74 12.72
CA ARG A 40 -10.38 -6.93 12.06
C ARG A 40 -11.51 -6.26 12.82
N LEU A 41 -11.46 -6.22 14.15
CA LEU A 41 -12.51 -5.56 14.94
C LEU A 41 -12.63 -4.08 14.53
N ASN A 42 -11.49 -3.39 14.40
CA ASN A 42 -11.48 -1.97 14.00
C ASN A 42 -11.77 -1.79 12.51
N ALA A 43 -11.36 -2.72 11.64
CA ALA A 43 -11.77 -2.75 10.24
C ALA A 43 -13.31 -2.75 10.10
N LEU A 44 -14.00 -3.62 10.85
CA LEU A 44 -15.46 -3.71 10.83
C LEU A 44 -16.13 -2.46 11.42
N LYS A 45 -15.57 -1.87 12.48
CA LYS A 45 -16.05 -0.58 13.00
C LYS A 45 -16.00 0.52 11.93
N LYS A 46 -14.87 0.65 11.23
CA LYS A 46 -14.73 1.63 10.13
C LYS A 46 -15.72 1.36 9.00
N LEU A 47 -15.84 0.10 8.56
CA LEU A 47 -16.80 -0.32 7.52
C LEU A 47 -18.25 0.01 7.91
N ASN A 48 -18.63 -0.25 9.16
CA ASN A 48 -19.97 0.02 9.65
C ASN A 48 -20.25 1.52 9.82
N SER A 49 -19.23 2.33 10.08
CA SER A 49 -19.34 3.79 10.24
C SER A 49 -19.43 4.59 8.93
N ILE A 50 -19.37 3.94 7.76
CA ILE A 50 -19.39 4.64 6.47
C ILE A 50 -20.68 5.46 6.31
N ASP A 51 -20.51 6.77 6.10
CA ASP A 51 -21.54 7.67 5.59
C ASP A 51 -21.36 7.82 4.07
N ILE A 52 -22.17 7.08 3.31
CA ILE A 52 -22.04 7.04 1.85
C ILE A 52 -22.43 8.36 1.19
N SER A 53 -23.40 9.09 1.76
CA SER A 53 -23.89 10.35 1.22
C SER A 53 -22.85 11.46 1.39
N ALA A 54 -22.21 11.53 2.57
CA ALA A 54 -21.08 12.43 2.77
C ALA A 54 -19.91 12.05 1.86
N TYR A 55 -19.53 10.77 1.80
CA TYR A 55 -18.45 10.29 0.92
C TYR A 55 -18.69 10.70 -0.54
N ALA A 56 -19.89 10.45 -1.08
CA ALA A 56 -20.23 10.80 -2.45
C ALA A 56 -20.12 12.30 -2.73
N ARG A 57 -20.42 13.14 -1.73
CA ARG A 57 -20.45 14.61 -1.84
C ARG A 57 -19.07 15.24 -1.69
N ASN A 58 -18.24 14.81 -0.73
CA ASN A 58 -17.04 15.54 -0.34
C ASN A 58 -15.74 14.73 -0.22
N ARG A 59 -15.68 13.45 -0.63
CA ARG A 59 -14.45 12.61 -0.63
C ARG A 59 -13.20 13.19 -1.29
N ASN A 60 -13.33 14.25 -2.09
CA ASN A 60 -12.19 14.88 -2.77
C ASN A 60 -11.57 16.01 -1.94
N PHE A 61 -12.25 16.49 -0.90
CA PHE A 61 -11.72 17.50 0.02
C PHE A 61 -10.89 16.80 1.11
N LEU A 62 -9.74 17.37 1.49
CA LEU A 62 -8.87 16.76 2.51
C LEU A 62 -9.56 16.58 3.87
N ASN A 63 -10.52 17.43 4.20
CA ASN A 63 -11.36 17.36 5.40
C ASN A 63 -12.73 16.69 5.13
N GLY A 64 -12.90 16.07 3.97
CA GLY A 64 -14.11 15.38 3.58
C GLY A 64 -14.24 13.97 4.18
N ALA A 65 -15.38 13.34 3.93
CA ALA A 65 -15.65 11.99 4.40
C ALA A 65 -14.90 10.96 3.53
N VAL A 66 -14.06 10.18 4.19
CA VAL A 66 -13.37 9.00 3.64
C VAL A 66 -13.56 7.81 4.57
N THR A 67 -13.40 6.60 4.05
CA THR A 67 -13.70 5.37 4.80
C THR A 67 -12.60 4.96 5.77
N HIS A 68 -11.36 5.40 5.53
CA HIS A 68 -10.15 4.96 6.25
C HIS A 68 -9.97 3.42 6.28
N LEU A 69 -10.50 2.71 5.29
CA LEU A 69 -10.41 1.25 5.21
C LEU A 69 -9.10 0.72 4.63
N SER A 70 -8.28 1.57 3.99
CA SER A 70 -7.15 1.11 3.19
C SER A 70 -6.08 0.32 3.96
N PRO A 71 -5.70 0.64 5.22
CA PRO A 71 -4.75 -0.20 5.96
C PRO A 71 -5.31 -1.60 6.20
N TYR A 72 -6.57 -1.70 6.62
CA TYR A 72 -7.22 -2.98 6.91
C TYR A 72 -7.39 -3.86 5.66
N LEU A 73 -7.62 -3.24 4.49
CA LEU A 73 -7.65 -3.93 3.20
C LEU A 73 -6.25 -4.37 2.74
N ARG A 74 -5.19 -3.62 3.06
CA ARG A 74 -3.79 -3.98 2.74
C ARG A 74 -3.34 -5.19 3.56
N TYR A 75 -3.66 -5.23 4.85
CA TYR A 75 -3.27 -6.34 5.72
C TYR A 75 -4.23 -7.53 5.70
N GLY A 76 -5.32 -7.47 4.92
CA GLY A 76 -6.30 -8.55 4.81
C GLY A 76 -7.20 -8.73 6.02
N CYS A 77 -7.20 -7.80 6.99
CA CYS A 77 -8.12 -7.80 8.14
C CYS A 77 -9.58 -7.80 7.70
N LEU A 78 -9.84 -7.14 6.56
CA LEU A 78 -11.09 -7.15 5.81
C LEU A 78 -10.74 -7.48 4.36
N THR A 79 -11.47 -8.41 3.75
CA THR A 79 -11.31 -8.70 2.32
C THR A 79 -12.02 -7.66 1.45
N LEU A 80 -11.59 -7.55 0.19
CA LEU A 80 -12.22 -6.63 -0.77
C LEU A 80 -13.70 -7.00 -1.02
N ASN A 81 -14.00 -8.30 -1.13
CA ASN A 81 -15.36 -8.81 -1.30
C ASN A 81 -16.25 -8.51 -0.08
N GLU A 82 -15.76 -8.71 1.15
CA GLU A 82 -16.54 -8.35 2.35
C GLU A 82 -16.89 -6.85 2.39
N ALA A 83 -15.93 -5.98 2.05
CA ALA A 83 -16.17 -4.55 1.98
C ALA A 83 -17.21 -4.20 0.90
N PHE A 84 -17.06 -4.80 -0.29
CA PHE A 84 -17.98 -4.61 -1.41
C PHE A 84 -19.39 -5.10 -1.09
N ASP A 85 -19.56 -6.33 -0.61
CA ASP A 85 -20.86 -6.92 -0.30
C ASP A 85 -21.59 -6.12 0.78
N SER A 86 -20.87 -5.69 1.83
CA SER A 86 -21.43 -4.84 2.88
C SER A 86 -21.91 -3.50 2.35
N VAL A 87 -21.08 -2.82 1.54
CA VAL A 87 -21.41 -1.52 0.95
C VAL A 87 -22.56 -1.64 -0.04
N LYS A 88 -22.52 -2.62 -0.94
CA LYS A 88 -23.56 -2.86 -1.95
C LYS A 88 -24.90 -3.18 -1.30
N LYS A 89 -24.91 -4.06 -0.29
CA LYS A 89 -26.11 -4.45 0.45
C LYS A 89 -26.75 -3.27 1.19
N ARG A 90 -25.93 -2.38 1.77
CA ARG A 90 -26.43 -1.26 2.60
C ARG A 90 -26.87 -0.05 1.79
N PHE A 91 -26.22 0.22 0.67
CA PHE A 91 -26.35 1.50 -0.03
C PHE A 91 -26.73 1.39 -1.51
N GLY A 92 -26.76 0.18 -2.09
CA GLY A 92 -27.22 -0.03 -3.46
C GLY A 92 -26.46 0.82 -4.49
N SER A 93 -27.18 1.64 -5.25
CA SER A 93 -26.64 2.53 -6.28
C SER A 93 -25.87 3.73 -5.71
N ASP A 94 -26.22 4.21 -4.50
CA ASP A 94 -25.57 5.38 -3.88
C ASP A 94 -24.08 5.12 -3.60
N ALA A 95 -23.70 3.84 -3.55
CA ALA A 95 -22.33 3.39 -3.34
C ALA A 95 -21.42 3.40 -4.58
N GLU A 96 -21.91 3.78 -5.77
CA GLU A 96 -21.13 3.69 -7.03
C GLU A 96 -19.71 4.28 -6.91
N LYS A 97 -19.57 5.48 -6.32
CA LYS A 97 -18.26 6.13 -6.14
C LYS A 97 -17.31 5.36 -5.23
N LEU A 98 -17.83 4.65 -4.23
CA LEU A 98 -17.02 3.82 -3.34
C LEU A 98 -16.68 2.48 -4.00
N ILE A 99 -17.64 1.86 -4.70
CA ILE A 99 -17.42 0.64 -5.48
C ILE A 99 -16.33 0.89 -6.55
N LEU A 100 -16.36 2.04 -7.23
CA LEU A 100 -15.32 2.44 -8.17
C LEU A 100 -13.93 2.48 -7.51
N ALA A 101 -13.83 2.99 -6.27
CA ALA A 101 -12.58 3.02 -5.52
C ALA A 101 -12.11 1.62 -5.09
N LEU A 102 -13.03 0.72 -4.72
CA LEU A 102 -12.72 -0.69 -4.47
C LEU A 102 -12.21 -1.38 -5.75
N ALA A 103 -12.82 -1.08 -6.89
CA ALA A 103 -12.41 -1.60 -8.19
C ALA A 103 -11.02 -1.12 -8.64
N TRP A 104 -10.62 0.12 -8.28
CA TRP A 104 -9.24 0.58 -8.47
C TRP A 104 -8.24 -0.30 -7.73
N ARG A 105 -8.56 -0.72 -6.49
CA ARG A 105 -7.71 -1.61 -5.71
C ARG A 105 -7.61 -2.99 -6.35
N ASP A 106 -8.72 -3.55 -6.85
CA ASP A 106 -8.71 -4.83 -7.59
C ASP A 106 -7.86 -4.72 -8.86
N TYR A 107 -8.09 -3.67 -9.65
CA TYR A 107 -7.35 -3.42 -10.88
C TYR A 107 -5.84 -3.37 -10.65
N TRP A 108 -5.37 -2.63 -9.65
CA TRP A 108 -3.95 -2.58 -9.31
C TRP A 108 -3.38 -3.93 -8.91
N ARG A 109 -4.10 -4.73 -8.12
CA ARG A 109 -3.66 -6.09 -7.77
C ARG A 109 -3.57 -7.00 -9.00
N LEU A 110 -4.52 -6.91 -9.93
CA LEU A 110 -4.48 -7.68 -11.18
C LEU A 110 -3.29 -7.27 -12.07
N VAL A 111 -2.99 -5.96 -12.16
CA VAL A 111 -1.81 -5.48 -12.87
C VAL A 111 -0.53 -6.00 -12.20
N TRP A 112 -0.42 -5.94 -10.87
CA TRP A 112 0.75 -6.49 -10.18
C TRP A 112 0.89 -8.00 -10.38
N GLN A 113 -0.20 -8.75 -10.36
CA GLN A 113 -0.18 -10.19 -10.63
C GLN A 113 0.30 -10.51 -12.05
N ALA A 114 -0.08 -9.70 -13.05
CA ALA A 114 0.33 -9.88 -14.44
C ALA A 114 1.77 -9.44 -14.71
N GLU A 115 2.19 -8.31 -14.14
CA GLU A 115 3.48 -7.65 -14.43
C GLU A 115 4.60 -8.08 -13.46
N GLY A 116 4.24 -8.67 -12.31
CA GLY A 116 5.21 -9.08 -11.27
C GLY A 116 6.10 -7.92 -10.84
N ASP A 117 7.41 -8.13 -10.84
CA ASP A 117 8.40 -7.12 -10.44
C ASP A 117 8.59 -5.98 -11.46
N ALA A 118 7.95 -6.04 -12.63
CA ALA A 118 7.99 -4.92 -13.57
C ALA A 118 7.34 -3.64 -13.00
N ILE A 119 6.52 -3.75 -11.94
CA ILE A 119 5.95 -2.58 -11.25
C ILE A 119 7.00 -1.67 -10.60
N TYR A 120 8.22 -2.17 -10.35
CA TYR A 120 9.35 -1.39 -9.81
C TYR A 120 10.10 -0.61 -10.89
N SER A 121 9.78 -0.83 -12.16
CA SER A 121 10.37 -0.16 -13.32
C SER A 121 9.29 0.55 -14.13
N GLU A 122 9.72 1.28 -15.15
CA GLU A 122 8.79 1.97 -16.06
C GLU A 122 8.15 0.92 -16.98
N ILE A 123 6.87 0.60 -16.75
CA ILE A 123 6.15 -0.40 -17.55
C ILE A 123 5.95 0.09 -19.01
N GLU A 124 5.78 1.39 -19.19
CA GLU A 124 5.75 2.06 -20.48
C GLU A 124 6.75 3.22 -20.52
N PRO A 125 7.29 3.57 -21.71
CA PRO A 125 8.06 4.79 -21.88
C PRO A 125 7.25 6.02 -21.41
N PRO A 126 7.87 6.96 -20.67
CA PRO A 126 7.18 8.14 -20.17
C PRO A 126 6.68 9.01 -21.32
N LYS A 127 5.53 9.67 -21.13
CA LYS A 127 4.92 10.54 -22.17
C LYS A 127 5.47 11.96 -22.14
N VAL A 128 6.25 12.29 -21.11
CA VAL A 128 6.92 13.56 -20.90
C VAL A 128 8.31 13.32 -20.30
N ALA A 129 9.18 14.32 -20.36
CA ALA A 129 10.47 14.27 -19.69
C ALA A 129 10.30 14.15 -18.16
N ILE A 130 10.77 13.03 -17.61
CA ILE A 130 10.87 12.77 -16.17
C ILE A 130 12.33 12.84 -15.73
N GLY A 131 12.56 13.13 -14.45
CA GLY A 131 13.89 13.15 -13.88
C GLY A 131 14.25 11.87 -13.13
N HIS A 132 15.55 11.71 -12.88
CA HIS A 132 16.13 10.57 -12.17
C HIS A 132 17.10 11.04 -11.07
N ALA A 133 16.90 12.27 -10.56
CA ALA A 133 17.67 12.75 -9.42
C ALA A 133 17.30 11.92 -8.18
N PRO A 134 18.25 11.67 -7.26
CA PRO A 134 17.96 10.94 -6.04
C PRO A 134 16.95 11.71 -5.16
N LEU A 135 16.23 10.99 -4.31
CA LEU A 135 15.33 11.60 -3.32
C LEU A 135 16.11 12.53 -2.39
N THR A 136 15.62 13.76 -2.21
CA THR A 136 16.34 14.82 -1.51
C THR A 136 15.89 15.02 -0.06
N ASP A 137 16.83 15.42 0.79
CA ASP A 137 16.61 15.63 2.23
C ASP A 137 15.57 16.69 2.55
N ASP A 138 15.43 17.74 1.73
CA ASP A 138 14.45 18.79 1.99
C ASP A 138 13.01 18.25 1.89
N ILE A 139 12.76 17.24 1.05
CA ILE A 139 11.46 16.55 0.99
C ILE A 139 11.33 15.64 2.21
N THR A 140 12.31 14.78 2.47
CA THR A 140 12.22 13.78 3.55
C THR A 140 12.31 14.39 4.95
N GLN A 141 12.70 15.65 5.10
CA GLN A 141 12.77 16.37 6.38
C GLN A 141 11.72 17.48 6.53
N CYS A 142 10.73 17.58 5.64
CA CYS A 142 9.69 18.62 5.68
C CYS A 142 10.24 20.05 5.62
N LYS A 143 11.22 20.30 4.74
CA LYS A 143 11.91 21.58 4.56
C LYS A 143 11.88 22.07 3.11
N THR A 144 10.83 21.74 2.37
CA THR A 144 10.64 22.19 0.99
C THR A 144 10.35 23.70 0.92
N GLY A 145 9.90 24.31 2.03
CA GLY A 145 9.48 25.70 2.07
C GLY A 145 8.07 25.92 1.52
N LEU A 146 7.36 24.84 1.15
CA LEU A 146 5.98 24.86 0.69
C LEU A 146 5.09 24.30 1.81
N PRO A 147 4.25 25.12 2.47
CA PRO A 147 3.46 24.69 3.63
C PRO A 147 2.61 23.44 3.39
N CYS A 148 2.06 23.27 2.18
CA CYS A 148 1.29 22.08 1.83
C CYS A 148 2.17 20.82 1.75
N MET A 149 3.31 20.89 1.07
CA MET A 149 4.20 19.73 0.90
C MET A 149 4.83 19.31 2.23
N ASP A 150 5.30 20.29 3.00
CA ASP A 150 5.88 20.04 4.33
C ASP A 150 4.84 19.44 5.29
N ALA A 151 3.59 19.90 5.23
CA ALA A 151 2.49 19.31 6.01
C ALA A 151 2.16 17.88 5.57
N PHE A 152 2.14 17.59 4.26
CA PHE A 152 1.87 16.23 3.79
C PHE A 152 2.95 15.23 4.24
N VAL A 153 4.23 15.62 4.17
CA VAL A 153 5.31 14.75 4.67
C VAL A 153 5.24 14.60 6.20
N ALA A 154 4.91 15.68 6.93
CA ALA A 154 4.72 15.61 8.38
C ALA A 154 3.54 14.69 8.77
N ASP A 155 2.40 14.79 8.07
CA ASP A 155 1.22 13.92 8.28
C ASP A 155 1.55 12.45 7.94
N LEU A 156 2.30 12.20 6.86
CA LEU A 156 2.79 10.88 6.50
C LEU A 156 3.62 10.28 7.64
N TYR A 157 4.58 11.02 8.21
CA TYR A 157 5.42 10.49 9.29
C TYR A 157 4.71 10.36 10.63
N SER A 158 3.87 11.33 11.00
CA SER A 158 3.17 11.32 12.29
C SER A 158 2.06 10.29 12.33
N THR A 159 1.27 10.15 11.25
CA THR A 159 0.08 9.30 11.24
C THR A 159 0.26 8.00 10.44
N GLY A 160 1.14 8.01 9.44
CA GLY A 160 1.23 6.91 8.47
C GLY A 160 0.07 6.88 7.47
N TYR A 161 -0.69 7.97 7.34
CA TYR A 161 -1.80 8.09 6.41
C TYR A 161 -1.72 9.41 5.64
N LEU A 162 -2.11 9.36 4.37
CA LEU A 162 -2.35 10.55 3.56
C LEU A 162 -3.60 10.36 2.70
N HIS A 163 -4.40 11.42 2.59
CA HIS A 163 -5.54 11.44 1.68
C HIS A 163 -5.09 11.30 0.22
N ASN A 164 -5.86 10.60 -0.63
CA ASN A 164 -5.47 10.31 -2.01
C ASN A 164 -5.02 11.55 -2.82
N HIS A 165 -5.75 12.66 -2.74
CA HIS A 165 -5.33 13.91 -3.40
C HIS A 165 -3.97 14.43 -2.91
N ALA A 166 -3.69 14.38 -1.59
CA ALA A 166 -2.40 14.78 -1.06
C ALA A 166 -1.28 13.86 -1.58
N ARG A 167 -1.53 12.55 -1.70
CA ARG A 167 -0.59 11.60 -2.33
C ARG A 167 -0.28 12.00 -3.77
N MET A 168 -1.32 12.26 -4.56
CA MET A 168 -1.18 12.64 -5.98
C MET A 168 -0.46 13.97 -6.16
N TRP A 169 -0.75 14.98 -5.35
CA TRP A 169 -0.09 16.29 -5.40
C TRP A 169 1.38 16.20 -4.99
N LEU A 170 1.69 15.48 -3.91
CA LEU A 170 3.08 15.28 -3.48
C LEU A 170 3.88 14.51 -4.53
N ALA A 171 3.33 13.42 -5.06
CA ALA A 171 3.97 12.66 -6.14
C ALA A 171 4.20 13.55 -7.38
N SER A 172 3.22 14.35 -7.78
CA SER A 172 3.34 15.26 -8.92
C SER A 172 4.43 16.32 -8.71
N TYR A 173 4.52 16.89 -7.50
CA TYR A 173 5.59 17.81 -7.14
C TYR A 173 6.97 17.15 -7.21
N VAL A 174 7.13 15.98 -6.60
CA VAL A 174 8.39 15.21 -6.58
C VAL A 174 8.84 14.87 -8.00
N VAL A 175 7.94 14.34 -8.84
CA VAL A 175 8.29 13.88 -10.19
C VAL A 175 8.48 15.06 -11.15
N HIS A 176 7.52 15.98 -11.21
CA HIS A 176 7.47 16.96 -12.31
C HIS A 176 8.17 18.26 -11.99
N HIS A 177 8.11 18.74 -10.74
CA HIS A 177 8.76 19.98 -10.32
C HIS A 177 10.19 19.74 -9.83
N ARG A 178 10.41 18.65 -9.09
CA ARG A 178 11.73 18.34 -8.50
C ARG A 178 12.58 17.43 -9.34
N LYS A 179 12.00 16.79 -10.36
CA LYS A 179 12.71 15.88 -11.28
C LYS A 179 13.43 14.76 -10.53
N ILE A 180 12.83 14.31 -9.43
CA ILE A 180 13.30 13.19 -8.61
C ILE A 180 12.80 11.89 -9.24
N ASP A 181 13.61 10.84 -9.11
CA ASP A 181 13.25 9.48 -9.51
C ASP A 181 12.00 9.02 -8.75
N TRP A 182 10.92 8.75 -9.50
CA TRP A 182 9.66 8.32 -8.91
C TRP A 182 9.77 7.02 -8.12
N ARG A 183 10.78 6.19 -8.41
CA ARG A 183 10.96 4.86 -7.80
C ARG A 183 11.49 4.98 -6.39
N GLU A 184 12.54 5.78 -6.19
CA GLU A 184 13.06 6.09 -4.85
C GLU A 184 11.99 6.77 -3.99
N ALA A 185 11.22 7.68 -4.59
CA ALA A 185 10.12 8.32 -3.91
C ALA A 185 8.97 7.34 -3.59
N ALA A 186 8.64 6.42 -4.49
CA ALA A 186 7.61 5.40 -4.28
C ALA A 186 7.99 4.44 -3.14
N ASP A 187 9.25 3.98 -3.08
CA ASP A 187 9.76 3.11 -2.02
C ASP A 187 9.72 3.81 -0.66
N TRP A 188 10.21 5.06 -0.60
CA TRP A 188 10.12 5.89 0.61
C TRP A 188 8.67 6.11 1.06
N PHE A 189 7.77 6.39 0.12
CA PHE A 189 6.38 6.69 0.43
C PHE A 189 5.62 5.44 0.92
N GLU A 190 5.83 4.30 0.26
CA GLU A 190 5.24 3.02 0.65
C GLU A 190 5.66 2.61 2.06
N ALA A 191 6.96 2.71 2.37
CA ALA A 191 7.49 2.32 3.67
C ALA A 191 6.79 3.07 4.80
N ASN A 192 6.50 4.36 4.59
CA ASN A 192 5.94 5.24 5.61
C ASN A 192 4.41 5.18 5.76
N LEU A 193 3.70 4.56 4.80
CA LEU A 193 2.26 4.38 4.84
C LEU A 193 1.86 3.15 5.66
N LEU A 194 0.82 3.28 6.48
CA LEU A 194 0.14 2.14 7.09
C LEU A 194 -0.45 1.25 6.00
N ASP A 195 -1.06 1.85 4.98
CA ASP A 195 -1.63 1.16 3.81
C ASP A 195 -0.66 1.06 2.63
N GLY A 196 0.65 0.95 2.91
CA GLY A 196 1.71 0.73 1.91
C GLY A 196 1.48 -0.57 1.11
N ASP A 197 0.63 -0.52 0.10
CA ASP A 197 0.36 -1.60 -0.85
C ASP A 197 1.19 -1.36 -2.11
N LEU A 198 2.11 -2.28 -2.44
CA LEU A 198 3.04 -2.10 -3.56
C LEU A 198 2.32 -1.88 -4.88
N ALA A 199 1.25 -2.63 -5.15
CA ALA A 199 0.45 -2.43 -6.36
C ALA A 199 -0.16 -1.04 -6.40
N SER A 200 -0.92 -0.66 -5.36
CA SER A 200 -1.60 0.63 -5.33
C SER A 200 -0.63 1.81 -5.28
N ASN A 201 0.51 1.65 -4.62
CA ASN A 201 1.53 2.69 -4.50
C ASN A 201 2.30 2.84 -5.82
N HIS A 202 3.09 1.85 -6.22
CA HIS A 202 4.01 1.98 -7.35
C HIS A 202 3.26 2.26 -8.65
N LEU A 203 2.11 1.60 -8.90
CA LEU A 203 1.31 1.87 -10.10
C LEU A 203 0.67 3.27 -10.08
N SER A 204 0.33 3.83 -8.91
CA SER A 204 -0.13 5.23 -8.84
C SER A 204 1.00 6.23 -9.11
N TRP A 205 2.22 5.97 -8.63
CA TRP A 205 3.39 6.79 -8.95
C TRP A 205 3.69 6.76 -10.46
N GLN A 206 3.64 5.58 -11.07
CA GLN A 206 3.75 5.44 -12.53
C GLN A 206 2.62 6.15 -13.29
N TRP A 207 1.39 6.09 -12.77
CA TRP A 207 0.25 6.83 -13.33
C TRP A 207 0.50 8.34 -13.31
N VAL A 208 1.07 8.87 -12.22
CA VAL A 208 1.44 10.29 -12.10
C VAL A 208 2.60 10.66 -13.03
N ALA A 209 3.63 9.81 -13.10
CA ALA A 209 4.82 10.00 -13.93
C ALA A 209 4.57 9.76 -15.44
N SER A 210 3.39 9.27 -15.82
CA SER A 210 3.01 8.87 -17.18
C SER A 210 3.75 7.66 -17.75
N THR A 211 4.33 6.83 -16.88
CA THR A 211 4.96 5.54 -17.24
C THR A 211 3.97 4.37 -17.15
N PHE A 212 2.75 4.63 -16.67
CA PHE A 212 1.59 3.73 -16.81
C PHE A 212 0.28 4.53 -16.99
N SER A 213 0.31 5.54 -17.86
CA SER A 213 -0.83 6.41 -18.20
C SER A 213 -0.67 6.99 -19.61
N SER A 214 -1.75 7.55 -20.17
CA SER A 214 -1.68 8.25 -21.47
C SER A 214 -1.15 9.69 -21.36
N LYS A 215 -1.12 10.27 -20.17
CA LYS A 215 -0.67 11.65 -19.90
C LYS A 215 -0.14 11.78 -18.47
N PRO A 216 0.75 12.74 -18.19
CA PRO A 216 1.18 13.02 -16.82
C PRO A 216 0.03 13.60 -16.00
N TYR A 217 0.09 13.37 -14.69
CA TYR A 217 -0.77 14.07 -13.73
C TYR A 217 -0.02 15.24 -13.10
N PHE A 218 -0.63 16.43 -13.18
CA PHE A 218 -0.21 17.62 -12.47
C PHE A 218 -1.41 18.43 -12.01
N PHE A 219 -1.16 19.40 -11.14
CA PHE A 219 -2.17 20.22 -10.51
C PHE A 219 -1.69 21.67 -10.41
N ASN A 220 -2.63 22.60 -10.26
CA ASN A 220 -2.35 24.01 -10.05
C ASN A 220 -2.77 24.46 -8.63
N LYS A 221 -2.42 25.69 -8.26
CA LYS A 221 -2.74 26.29 -6.96
C LYS A 221 -4.24 26.34 -6.71
N GLU A 222 -5.05 26.67 -7.71
CA GLU A 222 -6.52 26.74 -7.57
C GLU A 222 -7.11 25.39 -7.10
N ASN A 223 -6.67 24.28 -7.73
CA ASN A 223 -7.08 22.94 -7.36
C ASN A 223 -6.69 22.61 -5.90
N LEU A 224 -5.44 22.87 -5.54
CA LEU A 224 -4.94 22.65 -4.18
C LEU A 224 -5.70 23.51 -3.17
N SER A 225 -5.88 24.81 -3.44
CA SER A 225 -6.66 25.74 -2.62
C SER A 225 -8.06 25.20 -2.34
N ARG A 226 -8.80 24.87 -3.40
CA ARG A 226 -10.17 24.41 -3.32
C ARG A 226 -10.32 23.16 -2.47
N TYR A 227 -9.53 22.12 -2.77
CA TYR A 227 -9.68 20.81 -2.12
C TYR A 227 -8.97 20.72 -0.76
N THR A 228 -8.20 21.73 -0.39
CA THR A 228 -7.67 21.88 0.99
C THR A 228 -8.49 22.86 1.83
N GLY A 229 -9.53 23.50 1.25
CA GLY A 229 -10.32 24.52 1.93
C GLY A 229 -9.47 25.74 2.32
N GLU A 230 -8.54 26.15 1.44
CA GLU A 230 -7.59 27.24 1.64
C GLU A 230 -6.59 27.05 2.79
N LYS A 231 -6.59 25.89 3.48
CA LYS A 231 -5.76 25.59 4.67
C LYS A 231 -4.29 25.98 4.49
N TYR A 232 -3.73 25.75 3.30
CA TYR A 232 -2.32 26.04 3.01
C TYR A 232 -2.10 27.29 2.18
N CYS A 233 -3.13 27.84 1.52
CA CYS A 233 -3.00 28.90 0.54
C CYS A 233 -3.32 30.29 1.10
N ALA A 234 -4.32 30.41 1.98
CA ALA A 234 -4.87 31.70 2.44
C ALA A 234 -3.80 32.70 2.94
N ASN A 235 -2.83 32.20 3.70
CA ASN A 235 -1.78 33.00 4.32
C ASN A 235 -0.37 32.64 3.83
N CYS A 236 -0.27 31.89 2.73
CA CYS A 236 1.01 31.43 2.20
C CYS A 236 1.85 32.61 1.69
N LYS A 237 3.12 32.68 2.12
CA LYS A 237 4.09 33.69 1.67
C LYS A 237 5.16 33.10 0.75
N ALA A 238 5.14 31.80 0.50
CA ALA A 238 6.08 31.15 -0.41
C ALA A 238 5.81 31.57 -1.87
N GLN A 239 6.86 31.61 -2.68
CA GLN A 239 6.73 31.71 -4.13
C GLN A 239 6.16 30.38 -4.65
N CYS A 240 4.84 30.34 -4.85
CA CYS A 240 4.14 29.10 -5.16
C CYS A 240 4.45 28.63 -6.60
N PRO A 241 5.08 27.46 -6.79
CA PRO A 241 5.40 26.95 -8.12
C PRO A 241 4.16 26.47 -8.89
N PHE A 242 3.02 26.34 -8.21
CA PHE A 242 1.74 25.88 -8.76
C PHE A 242 0.83 27.04 -9.21
N ASP A 243 1.23 28.29 -8.98
CA ASP A 243 0.42 29.49 -9.23
C ASP A 243 0.48 29.92 -10.71
N ALA A 244 -0.19 29.16 -11.56
CA ALA A 244 -0.33 29.42 -12.99
C ALA A 244 -1.53 28.64 -13.56
N SER A 245 -1.93 28.97 -14.79
CA SER A 245 -2.93 28.16 -15.52
C SER A 245 -2.37 26.77 -15.85
N ASN A 246 -3.24 25.82 -16.18
CA ASN A 246 -2.80 24.47 -16.53
C ASN A 246 -1.93 24.45 -17.79
N GLU A 247 -2.23 25.32 -18.76
CA GLU A 247 -1.49 25.46 -20.01
C GLU A 247 -0.08 25.98 -19.72
N ALA A 248 0.04 27.05 -18.94
CA ALA A 248 1.33 27.61 -18.56
C ALA A 248 2.17 26.65 -17.70
N LEU A 249 1.54 25.87 -16.81
CA LEU A 249 2.22 24.81 -16.06
C LEU A 249 2.67 23.67 -16.96
N ASN A 250 1.82 23.21 -17.88
CA ASN A 250 2.16 22.17 -18.84
C ASN A 250 3.41 22.58 -19.64
N ASP A 251 3.41 23.79 -20.16
CA ASP A 251 4.52 24.34 -20.93
C ASP A 251 5.79 24.44 -20.09
N ARG A 252 5.68 24.94 -18.86
CA ARG A 252 6.83 25.04 -17.93
C ARG A 252 7.42 23.69 -17.56
N LEU A 253 6.58 22.68 -17.32
CA LEU A 253 6.99 21.38 -16.80
C LEU A 253 7.50 20.43 -17.89
N PHE A 254 6.99 20.57 -19.12
CA PHE A 254 7.11 19.55 -20.16
C PHE A 254 7.61 20.05 -21.53
N ASN A 255 7.89 21.34 -21.74
CA ASN A 255 8.45 21.82 -23.02
C ASN A 255 9.92 21.46 -23.27
N GLN A 256 10.58 20.79 -22.31
CA GLN A 256 11.95 20.30 -22.51
C GLN A 256 11.94 18.86 -23.03
N THR A 257 12.56 18.65 -24.19
CA THR A 257 12.84 17.32 -24.72
C THR A 257 14.06 16.74 -24.01
N LEU A 258 13.85 15.90 -23.00
CA LEU A 258 14.88 15.01 -22.48
C LEU A 258 14.63 13.61 -23.02
N VAL A 259 15.68 12.96 -23.51
CA VAL A 259 15.63 11.58 -23.98
C VAL A 259 15.45 10.67 -22.75
N PRO A 260 14.43 9.81 -22.69
CA PRO A 260 14.23 8.89 -21.58
C PRO A 260 15.42 7.94 -21.46
N VAL A 261 15.91 7.72 -20.24
CA VAL A 261 16.81 6.60 -19.93
C VAL A 261 16.09 5.67 -18.99
N ALA A 262 15.56 4.58 -19.53
CA ALA A 262 14.97 3.52 -18.73
C ALA A 262 16.08 2.85 -17.89
N LYS A 263 15.99 2.96 -16.56
CA LYS A 263 16.82 2.18 -15.65
C LYS A 263 16.08 0.88 -15.32
N THR A 264 16.67 -0.25 -15.71
CA THR A 264 16.19 -1.59 -15.37
C THR A 264 16.78 -2.02 -14.05
N TYR A 265 15.94 -2.51 -13.13
CA TYR A 265 16.40 -3.05 -11.85
C TYR A 265 16.89 -4.48 -12.05
N THR A 266 18.06 -4.78 -11.50
CA THR A 266 18.54 -6.16 -11.40
C THR A 266 17.92 -6.78 -10.16
N LEU A 267 16.96 -7.69 -10.35
CA LEU A 267 16.47 -8.54 -9.28
C LEU A 267 17.60 -9.50 -8.89
N THR A 268 18.00 -9.46 -7.63
CA THR A 268 18.91 -10.47 -7.08
C THR A 268 18.05 -11.64 -6.61
N PRO A 269 18.14 -12.83 -7.24
CA PRO A 269 17.46 -14.00 -6.72
C PRO A 269 18.00 -14.28 -5.31
N LEU A 270 17.15 -14.63 -4.36
CA LEU A 270 17.59 -15.19 -3.09
C LEU A 270 17.86 -16.69 -3.32
N PRO A 271 19.11 -17.18 -3.34
CA PRO A 271 19.35 -18.60 -3.50
C PRO A 271 19.17 -19.26 -2.13
N LYS A 272 18.03 -19.93 -1.92
CA LYS A 272 17.87 -20.86 -0.78
C LYS A 272 17.59 -22.25 -1.34
N LYS A 273 18.35 -23.25 -0.87
CA LYS A 273 18.21 -24.65 -1.30
C LYS A 273 16.83 -25.16 -0.88
N VAL A 274 16.18 -25.89 -1.78
CA VAL A 274 14.91 -26.59 -1.49
C VAL A 274 15.12 -27.49 -0.28
N VAL A 275 14.17 -27.43 0.65
CA VAL A 275 14.18 -28.21 1.88
C VAL A 275 13.51 -29.56 1.61
N SER A 276 14.14 -30.65 2.06
CA SER A 276 13.61 -32.01 1.94
C SER A 276 13.75 -32.76 3.27
N GLY A 277 12.95 -33.80 3.47
CA GLY A 277 13.04 -34.68 4.65
C GLY A 277 12.36 -34.19 5.93
N PHE A 278 11.74 -33.01 5.92
CA PHE A 278 10.96 -32.49 7.06
C PHE A 278 9.47 -32.84 6.93
N PRO A 279 8.85 -33.47 7.95
CA PRO A 279 7.47 -33.95 7.87
C PRO A 279 6.41 -32.88 8.21
N THR A 280 6.79 -31.78 8.87
CA THR A 280 5.81 -30.82 9.38
C THR A 280 5.20 -29.99 8.26
N VAL A 281 3.87 -29.93 8.25
CA VAL A 281 3.09 -28.96 7.49
C VAL A 281 2.75 -27.79 8.43
N ALA A 282 2.94 -26.56 7.98
CA ALA A 282 2.56 -25.36 8.73
C ALA A 282 1.69 -24.43 7.88
N VAL A 283 0.83 -23.65 8.52
CA VAL A 283 0.23 -22.47 7.90
C VAL A 283 1.18 -21.30 8.07
N PHE A 284 1.65 -20.73 6.97
CA PHE A 284 2.43 -19.49 7.01
C PHE A 284 1.49 -18.31 6.86
N VAL A 285 1.45 -17.44 7.88
CA VAL A 285 0.69 -16.20 7.89
C VAL A 285 1.61 -15.08 7.44
N HIS A 286 1.32 -14.45 6.30
CA HIS A 286 2.02 -13.24 5.86
C HIS A 286 1.20 -11.97 6.09
N ASP A 287 1.82 -10.82 5.82
CA ASP A 287 1.29 -9.49 6.10
C ASP A 287 0.13 -9.03 5.18
N GLU A 288 -0.38 -9.89 4.29
CA GLU A 288 -1.63 -9.61 3.53
C GLU A 288 -2.80 -10.51 3.97
N MET A 289 -2.61 -11.33 5.01
CA MET A 289 -3.61 -12.31 5.50
C MET A 289 -3.86 -12.22 7.02
N LEU A 290 -3.82 -11.02 7.59
CA LEU A 290 -3.92 -10.74 9.03
C LEU A 290 -5.37 -10.58 9.52
N SER A 291 -6.24 -11.53 9.17
CA SER A 291 -7.61 -11.59 9.67
C SER A 291 -7.78 -12.72 10.66
N ALA A 292 -8.30 -12.41 11.85
CA ALA A 292 -8.71 -13.40 12.85
C ALA A 292 -9.83 -14.34 12.35
N ALA A 293 -10.54 -13.96 11.28
CA ALA A 293 -11.57 -14.78 10.65
C ALA A 293 -11.04 -15.59 9.45
N HIS A 294 -9.73 -15.57 9.19
CA HIS A 294 -9.16 -16.27 8.03
C HIS A 294 -9.32 -17.79 8.17
N ALA A 295 -9.86 -18.45 7.14
CA ALA A 295 -10.20 -19.87 7.18
C ALA A 295 -9.01 -20.80 7.53
N PHE A 296 -7.78 -20.42 7.14
CA PHE A 296 -6.59 -21.18 7.50
C PHE A 296 -6.29 -21.25 9.00
N LEU A 297 -6.83 -20.35 9.82
CA LEU A 297 -6.67 -20.46 11.26
C LEU A 297 -7.38 -21.68 11.85
N GLN A 298 -8.34 -22.26 11.11
CA GLN A 298 -9.05 -23.48 11.51
C GLN A 298 -8.32 -24.77 11.12
N GLN A 299 -7.23 -24.68 10.35
CA GLN A 299 -6.44 -25.86 9.98
C GLN A 299 -5.72 -26.45 11.21
N PRO A 300 -5.51 -27.77 11.29
CA PRO A 300 -4.89 -28.43 12.45
C PRO A 300 -3.36 -28.25 12.53
N PHE A 301 -2.79 -27.40 11.67
CA PHE A 301 -1.35 -27.18 11.59
C PHE A 301 -0.91 -25.98 12.46
N PRO A 302 0.37 -25.91 12.86
CA PRO A 302 0.94 -24.71 13.48
C PRO A 302 0.78 -23.50 12.55
N LYS A 303 0.45 -22.34 13.12
CA LYS A 303 0.36 -21.08 12.38
C LYS A 303 1.55 -20.23 12.75
N ILE A 304 2.28 -19.72 11.76
CA ILE A 304 3.54 -19.02 11.99
C ILE A 304 3.48 -17.70 11.22
N PHE A 305 3.72 -16.59 11.93
CA PHE A 305 4.03 -15.30 11.36
C PHE A 305 5.48 -14.93 11.69
N VAL A 306 6.19 -14.35 10.72
CA VAL A 306 7.57 -13.90 10.92
C VAL A 306 7.70 -12.43 10.51
N PHE A 307 8.12 -11.59 11.45
CA PHE A 307 8.70 -10.28 11.15
C PHE A 307 10.08 -10.49 10.51
N ASP A 308 10.07 -10.81 9.21
CA ASP A 308 11.28 -11.03 8.43
C ASP A 308 11.98 -9.72 8.07
N PRO A 309 13.29 -9.54 8.35
CA PRO A 309 14.04 -8.33 7.99
C PRO A 309 14.02 -7.98 6.50
N VAL A 310 13.89 -8.96 5.59
CA VAL A 310 13.83 -8.73 4.14
C VAL A 310 12.51 -8.08 3.73
N ILE A 311 11.42 -8.34 4.48
CA ILE A 311 10.08 -7.83 4.18
C ILE A 311 9.74 -6.60 5.01
N HIS A 312 10.11 -6.61 6.29
CA HIS A 312 9.65 -5.64 7.28
C HIS A 312 10.77 -4.76 7.85
N GLY A 313 12.04 -4.98 7.44
CA GLY A 313 13.20 -4.35 8.07
C GLY A 313 13.21 -2.82 8.01
N ASP A 314 12.69 -2.26 6.92
CA ASP A 314 12.65 -0.82 6.68
C ASP A 314 11.34 -0.16 7.16
N TRP A 315 10.46 -0.91 7.82
CA TRP A 315 9.17 -0.38 8.24
C TRP A 315 9.30 0.54 9.47
N PRO A 316 8.55 1.65 9.50
CA PRO A 316 8.48 2.53 10.65
C PRO A 316 7.73 1.85 11.80
N LEU A 317 7.98 2.35 13.02
CA LEU A 317 7.45 1.77 14.25
C LEU A 317 5.93 1.60 14.24
N LYS A 318 5.19 2.63 13.82
CA LYS A 318 3.72 2.59 13.70
C LYS A 318 3.19 1.45 12.82
N ARG A 319 3.92 1.08 11.76
CA ARG A 319 3.50 0.04 10.81
C ARG A 319 3.70 -1.35 11.43
N LEU A 320 4.81 -1.54 12.12
CA LEU A 320 5.08 -2.75 12.92
C LEU A 320 4.05 -2.91 14.06
N GLN A 321 3.73 -1.81 14.75
CA GLN A 321 2.71 -1.78 15.79
C GLN A 321 1.31 -2.07 15.23
N PHE A 322 0.98 -1.60 14.02
CA PHE A 322 -0.30 -1.90 13.37
C PHE A 322 -0.43 -3.40 13.10
N VAL A 323 0.62 -4.04 12.57
CA VAL A 323 0.64 -5.50 12.37
C VAL A 323 0.53 -6.24 13.70
N ALA A 324 1.19 -5.76 14.76
CA ALA A 324 1.06 -6.36 16.09
C ALA A 324 -0.37 -6.25 16.65
N ASP A 325 -1.06 -5.13 16.44
CA ASP A 325 -2.49 -5.00 16.75
C ASP A 325 -3.31 -6.05 15.99
N CYS A 326 -3.05 -6.27 14.70
CA CYS A 326 -3.73 -7.32 13.94
C CYS A 326 -3.46 -8.73 14.49
N LEU A 327 -2.19 -9.05 14.77
CA LEU A 327 -1.77 -10.35 15.28
C LEU A 327 -2.33 -10.63 16.67
N SER A 328 -2.58 -9.60 17.49
CA SER A 328 -3.18 -9.77 18.82
C SER A 328 -4.59 -10.37 18.79
N GLU A 329 -5.30 -10.24 17.67
CA GLU A 329 -6.63 -10.86 17.46
C GLU A 329 -6.54 -12.29 16.91
N MET A 330 -5.36 -12.74 16.45
CA MET A 330 -5.20 -14.01 15.75
C MET A 330 -4.77 -15.12 16.71
N GLU A 331 -5.74 -15.88 17.21
CA GLU A 331 -5.49 -16.99 18.12
C GLU A 331 -4.56 -18.07 17.51
N ASN A 332 -3.68 -18.62 18.35
CA ASN A 332 -2.79 -19.73 18.01
C ASN A 332 -1.80 -19.44 16.86
N VAL A 333 -1.53 -18.16 16.56
CA VAL A 333 -0.44 -17.76 15.66
C VAL A 333 0.84 -17.54 16.46
N GLU A 334 1.87 -18.34 16.18
CA GLU A 334 3.21 -18.10 16.71
C GLU A 334 3.84 -16.93 15.95
N VAL A 335 4.23 -15.88 16.68
CA VAL A 335 4.88 -14.69 16.12
C VAL A 335 6.38 -14.75 16.38
N TRP A 336 7.17 -14.53 15.33
CA TRP A 336 8.63 -14.58 15.40
C TRP A 336 9.26 -13.33 14.81
N LEU A 337 10.49 -13.04 15.23
CA LEU A 337 11.39 -12.03 14.66
C LEU A 337 12.67 -12.74 14.22
N GLY A 338 13.05 -12.60 12.94
CA GLY A 338 14.24 -13.24 12.39
C GLY A 338 14.09 -13.64 10.93
N ASP A 339 15.07 -14.38 10.39
CA ASP A 339 15.00 -14.92 9.04
C ASP A 339 13.97 -16.06 8.97
N THR A 340 13.02 -15.95 8.02
CA THR A 340 11.93 -16.92 7.85
C THR A 340 12.44 -18.34 7.60
N TYR A 341 13.53 -18.50 6.83
CA TYR A 341 14.07 -19.81 6.50
C TYR A 341 14.64 -20.48 7.76
N ASP A 342 15.41 -19.76 8.56
CA ASP A 342 16.01 -20.29 9.78
C ASP A 342 14.92 -20.74 10.78
N ILE A 343 13.86 -19.94 10.93
CA ILE A 343 12.73 -20.26 11.81
C ILE A 343 12.00 -21.52 11.32
N LEU A 344 11.66 -21.60 10.03
CA LEU A 344 10.94 -22.74 9.47
C LEU A 344 11.78 -24.03 9.52
N MET A 345 13.09 -23.93 9.30
CA MET A 345 14.04 -25.04 9.48
C MET A 345 14.10 -25.51 10.93
N GLN A 346 14.20 -24.58 11.89
CA GLN A 346 14.19 -24.90 13.32
C GLN A 346 12.90 -25.61 13.74
N LYS A 347 11.76 -25.25 13.14
CA LYS A 347 10.47 -25.90 13.38
C LYS A 347 10.25 -27.18 12.56
N GLY A 348 11.24 -27.57 11.76
CA GLY A 348 11.20 -28.76 10.93
C GLY A 348 10.03 -28.76 9.93
N VAL A 349 9.73 -27.59 9.36
CA VAL A 349 8.69 -27.41 8.34
C VAL A 349 9.22 -27.83 6.98
N GLY A 350 8.51 -28.71 6.29
CA GLY A 350 8.80 -29.13 4.91
C GLY A 350 7.78 -28.62 3.88
N GLN A 351 6.57 -28.30 4.33
CA GLN A 351 5.49 -27.75 3.49
C GLN A 351 4.80 -26.58 4.20
N VAL A 352 4.59 -25.49 3.48
CA VAL A 352 3.74 -24.38 3.95
C VAL A 352 2.43 -24.30 3.18
N LEU A 353 1.33 -24.07 3.90
CA LEU A 353 0.04 -23.67 3.35
C LEU A 353 -0.12 -22.17 3.57
N THR A 354 -0.47 -21.41 2.54
CA THR A 354 -0.57 -19.95 2.69
C THR A 354 -1.48 -19.33 1.62
N GLN A 355 -1.95 -18.11 1.88
CA GLN A 355 -2.76 -17.38 0.92
C GLN A 355 -1.90 -16.95 -0.27
N ASP A 356 -2.45 -16.97 -1.48
CA ASP A 356 -1.76 -16.48 -2.65
C ASP A 356 -1.58 -14.96 -2.60
N THR A 357 -0.44 -14.49 -3.10
CA THR A 357 -0.05 -13.08 -3.12
C THR A 357 0.67 -12.76 -4.42
N ALA A 358 0.59 -11.52 -4.90
CA ALA A 358 1.41 -11.05 -6.02
C ALA A 358 2.85 -10.71 -5.58
N ASN A 359 3.13 -10.67 -4.28
CA ASN A 359 4.43 -10.31 -3.75
C ASN A 359 5.48 -11.41 -3.99
N LEU A 360 6.31 -11.22 -5.02
CA LEU A 360 7.35 -12.18 -5.39
C LEU A 360 8.43 -12.35 -4.30
N LYS A 361 8.65 -11.37 -3.42
CA LYS A 361 9.55 -11.53 -2.27
C LYS A 361 9.03 -12.57 -1.28
N ILE A 362 7.73 -12.55 -0.98
CA ILE A 362 7.08 -13.57 -0.13
C ILE A 362 7.13 -14.93 -0.82
N LYS A 363 6.84 -15.00 -2.12
CA LYS A 363 6.95 -16.25 -2.88
C LYS A 363 8.36 -16.83 -2.82
N ALA A 364 9.38 -16.01 -3.02
CA ALA A 364 10.78 -16.42 -2.97
C ALA A 364 11.19 -16.91 -1.58
N LEU A 365 10.74 -16.24 -0.51
CA LEU A 365 11.00 -16.66 0.87
C LEU A 365 10.44 -18.04 1.20
N LEU A 366 9.24 -18.36 0.68
CA LEU A 366 8.53 -19.60 0.97
C LEU A 366 8.84 -20.74 0.00
N MET A 367 9.40 -20.44 -1.17
CA MET A 367 9.73 -21.42 -2.22
C MET A 367 10.51 -22.65 -1.71
N PRO A 368 11.48 -22.53 -0.78
CA PRO A 368 12.19 -23.70 -0.25
C PRO A 368 11.31 -24.71 0.50
N PHE A 369 10.12 -24.30 0.95
CA PHE A 369 9.23 -25.08 1.83
C PHE A 369 7.99 -25.58 1.09
N SER A 370 8.12 -25.99 -0.18
CA SER A 370 7.06 -26.60 -1.00
C SER A 370 5.68 -25.93 -0.85
N PRO A 371 5.57 -24.62 -1.10
CA PRO A 371 4.38 -23.85 -0.74
C PRO A 371 3.15 -24.28 -1.54
N LYS A 372 2.03 -24.46 -0.84
CA LYS A 372 0.69 -24.57 -1.43
C LYS A 372 -0.04 -23.24 -1.29
N TRP A 373 -0.19 -22.55 -2.42
CA TRP A 373 -0.84 -21.26 -2.52
C TRP A 373 -2.35 -21.43 -2.68
N GLN A 374 -3.11 -20.85 -1.76
CA GLN A 374 -4.57 -20.79 -1.86
C GLN A 374 -5.00 -19.53 -2.59
N PRO A 375 -5.71 -19.65 -3.73
CA PRO A 375 -6.20 -18.49 -4.46
C PRO A 375 -7.04 -17.56 -3.59
N VAL A 376 -6.83 -16.26 -3.74
CA VAL A 376 -7.70 -15.23 -3.17
C VAL A 376 -9.00 -15.18 -3.96
N ALA A 377 -10.13 -14.98 -3.28
CA ALA A 377 -11.40 -14.76 -3.94
C ALA A 377 -11.29 -13.57 -4.91
N LYS A 378 -11.73 -13.77 -6.15
CA LYS A 378 -11.72 -12.71 -7.16
C LYS A 378 -12.79 -11.68 -6.82
N PHE A 379 -12.52 -10.41 -7.11
CA PHE A 379 -13.51 -9.35 -7.00
C PHE A 379 -14.69 -9.59 -7.97
N THR A 380 -14.39 -10.02 -9.20
CA THR A 380 -15.38 -10.54 -10.15
C THR A 380 -14.82 -11.73 -10.93
N ASN A 381 -15.70 -12.54 -11.53
CA ASN A 381 -15.31 -13.63 -12.42
C ASN A 381 -15.10 -13.18 -13.87
N VAL A 382 -15.06 -11.88 -14.14
CA VAL A 382 -14.88 -11.36 -15.49
C VAL A 382 -13.45 -11.60 -15.95
N GLU A 383 -13.29 -12.22 -17.11
CA GLU A 383 -11.98 -12.37 -17.73
C GLU A 383 -11.52 -11.05 -18.34
N ILE A 384 -10.32 -10.61 -17.95
CA ILE A 384 -9.70 -9.38 -18.44
C ILE A 384 -8.40 -9.74 -19.14
N SER A 385 -8.29 -9.40 -20.42
CA SER A 385 -7.04 -9.59 -21.17
C SER A 385 -5.96 -8.62 -20.72
N GLU A 386 -4.69 -9.00 -20.87
CA GLU A 386 -3.53 -8.14 -20.56
C GLU A 386 -3.63 -6.77 -21.25
N LYS A 387 -4.08 -6.72 -22.51
CA LYS A 387 -4.30 -5.47 -23.26
C LYS A 387 -5.31 -4.53 -22.59
N ARG A 388 -6.32 -5.08 -21.92
CA ARG A 388 -7.31 -4.31 -21.14
C ARG A 388 -6.76 -3.89 -19.78
N LEU A 389 -5.91 -4.71 -19.16
CA LEU A 389 -5.22 -4.35 -17.91
C LEU A 389 -4.25 -3.17 -18.05
N LYS A 390 -3.89 -2.76 -19.28
CA LYS A 390 -3.11 -1.53 -19.47
C LYS A 390 -3.80 -0.24 -19.01
N ARG A 391 -5.13 -0.18 -18.94
CA ARG A 391 -5.85 1.05 -18.53
C ARG A 391 -7.08 0.71 -17.69
N PHE A 392 -7.24 1.39 -16.55
CA PHE A 392 -8.40 1.23 -15.68
C PHE A 392 -9.73 1.39 -16.41
N SER A 393 -9.86 2.35 -17.33
CA SER A 393 -11.11 2.56 -18.09
C SER A 393 -11.54 1.31 -18.88
N ARG A 394 -10.59 0.55 -19.43
CA ARG A 394 -10.85 -0.68 -20.19
C ARG A 394 -11.18 -1.87 -19.30
N TYR A 395 -10.62 -1.90 -18.09
CA TYR A 395 -10.99 -2.82 -17.02
C TYR A 395 -12.41 -2.51 -16.53
N TRP A 396 -12.70 -1.24 -16.25
CA TRP A 396 -13.98 -0.77 -15.73
C TRP A 396 -15.13 -0.96 -16.71
N GLU A 397 -14.90 -0.81 -18.02
CA GLU A 397 -15.87 -1.17 -19.07
C GLU A 397 -16.41 -2.60 -18.94
N LYS A 398 -15.61 -3.52 -18.39
CA LYS A 398 -15.97 -4.93 -18.21
C LYS A 398 -16.45 -5.26 -16.81
N VAL A 399 -15.82 -4.68 -15.79
CA VAL A 399 -16.14 -4.96 -14.39
C VAL A 399 -17.32 -4.13 -13.89
N GLY A 400 -17.43 -2.87 -14.33
CA GLY A 400 -18.44 -1.91 -13.90
C GLY A 400 -19.87 -2.43 -14.00
N PRO A 401 -20.33 -2.91 -15.18
CA PRO A 401 -21.69 -3.46 -15.33
C PRO A 401 -22.00 -4.58 -14.33
N VAL A 402 -21.03 -5.49 -14.11
CA VAL A 402 -21.19 -6.63 -13.19
C VAL A 402 -21.32 -6.20 -11.74
N VAL A 403 -20.46 -5.28 -11.27
CA VAL A 403 -20.45 -4.87 -9.84
C VAL A 403 -21.52 -3.82 -9.52
N LEU A 404 -21.94 -3.04 -10.52
CA LEU A 404 -23.05 -2.10 -10.36
C LEU A 404 -24.41 -2.78 -10.54
N GLY A 405 -24.48 -3.92 -11.21
CA GLY A 405 -25.73 -4.62 -11.50
C GLY A 405 -26.51 -3.96 -12.63
N ASN A 406 -25.79 -3.43 -13.63
CA ASN A 406 -26.33 -2.72 -14.79
C ASN A 406 -26.26 -3.58 -16.07
#